data_AF-A0A0B6WWP3-F1
#
_entry.id   AF-A0A0B6WWP3-F1
#
_cell.length_a   1.000
_cell.length_b   1.000
_cell.length_c   1.000
_cell.angle_alpha   90.00
_cell.angle_beta   90.00
_cell.angle_gamma   90.00
#
_symmetry.space_group_name_H-M   'P 1'
#
loop_
_entity.id
_entity.type
_entity.pdbx_description
1 polymer ?
#
loop_
_entity_poly.entity_id
_entity_poly.type
_entity_poly.pdbx_seq_one_letter_code
_entity_poly.pdbx_strand_id
1 'polypeptide(L)'
;MSASSALKIMCEGLRSNVDAITLSWVQRVKHSKRIESDERLTLSQLIDNIPEMIEEICELLTQDEGFDFEKLRAASKHGFMRSVEGYALNELLLELEILRDCVFSFIADYIADKRIAGHEAVRALRQINRYFSDDVLFVVEYYLRHGGLRPRSE
;
A
#
# COMPACT_ATOMS: atom_id res chain seq x y z
N MET A 1 18.06 -13.52 -16.89
CA MET A 1 16.92 -12.58 -16.84
C MET A 1 17.50 -11.19 -16.64
N SER A 2 17.13 -10.21 -17.47
CA SER A 2 17.54 -8.81 -17.26
C SER A 2 16.74 -8.19 -16.10
N ALA A 3 17.27 -7.13 -15.48
CA ALA A 3 16.60 -6.41 -14.39
C ALA A 3 15.17 -5.97 -14.77
N SER A 4 15.03 -5.34 -15.93
CA SER A 4 13.73 -4.92 -16.49
C SER A 4 12.75 -6.09 -16.67
N SER A 5 13.25 -7.29 -16.98
CA SER A 5 12.41 -8.49 -17.10
C SER A 5 11.96 -9.04 -15.75
N ALA A 6 12.79 -8.96 -14.70
CA ALA A 6 12.45 -9.43 -13.37
C ALA A 6 11.36 -8.55 -12.72
N LEU A 7 11.52 -7.24 -12.83
CA LEU A 7 10.56 -6.25 -12.32
C LEU A 7 9.20 -6.41 -12.99
N LYS A 8 9.16 -6.62 -14.32
CA LYS A 8 7.91 -6.88 -15.04
C LYS A 8 7.19 -8.15 -14.55
N ILE A 9 7.93 -9.25 -14.35
CA ILE A 9 7.36 -10.50 -13.83
C ILE A 9 6.78 -10.32 -12.43
N MET A 10 7.41 -9.50 -11.58
CA MET A 10 6.88 -9.13 -10.26
C MET A 10 5.60 -8.30 -10.36
N CYS A 11 5.57 -7.29 -11.23
CA CYS A 11 4.37 -6.49 -11.47
C CYS A 11 3.20 -7.32 -12.00
N GLU A 12 3.46 -8.22 -12.96
CA GLU A 12 2.47 -9.18 -13.46
C GLU A 12 1.93 -10.09 -12.34
N GLY A 13 2.82 -10.55 -11.44
CA GLY A 13 2.45 -11.30 -10.25
C GLY A 13 1.50 -10.53 -9.34
N LEU A 14 1.86 -9.29 -8.99
CA LEU A 14 1.04 -8.42 -8.14
C LEU A 14 -0.34 -8.15 -8.76
N ARG A 15 -0.38 -7.74 -10.03
CA ARG A 15 -1.63 -7.45 -10.76
C ARG A 15 -2.55 -8.67 -10.83
N SER A 16 -1.98 -9.84 -11.14
CA SER A 16 -2.77 -11.07 -11.30
C SER A 16 -3.30 -11.62 -9.98
N ASN A 17 -2.80 -11.13 -8.84
CA ASN A 17 -3.16 -11.61 -7.51
C ASN A 17 -3.70 -10.50 -6.60
N VAL A 18 -4.09 -9.35 -7.16
CA VAL A 18 -4.63 -8.22 -6.40
C VAL A 18 -5.81 -8.65 -5.52
N ASP A 19 -6.72 -9.46 -6.05
CA ASP A 19 -7.88 -9.95 -5.30
C ASP A 19 -7.48 -10.81 -4.10
N ALA A 20 -6.45 -11.64 -4.25
CA ALA A 20 -5.95 -12.49 -3.17
C ALA A 20 -5.24 -11.66 -2.08
N ILE A 21 -4.47 -10.64 -2.49
CA ILE A 21 -3.83 -9.69 -1.57
C ILE A 21 -4.89 -8.92 -0.80
N THR A 22 -5.91 -8.39 -1.51
CA THR A 22 -7.05 -7.68 -0.91
C THR A 22 -7.79 -8.57 0.06
N LEU A 23 -8.09 -9.83 -0.30
CA LEU A 23 -8.77 -10.75 0.61
C LEU A 23 -7.94 -11.05 1.87
N SER A 24 -6.63 -11.27 1.73
CA SER A 24 -5.73 -11.45 2.87
C SER A 24 -5.73 -10.22 3.78
N TRP A 25 -5.69 -9.02 3.19
CA TRP A 25 -5.76 -7.76 3.92
C TRP A 25 -7.07 -7.62 4.69
N VAL A 26 -8.23 -7.82 4.02
CA VAL A 26 -9.56 -7.77 4.65
C VAL A 26 -9.63 -8.73 5.84
N GLN A 27 -9.13 -9.95 5.68
CA GLN A 27 -9.10 -10.92 6.76
C GLN A 27 -8.25 -10.42 7.93
N ARG A 28 -7.04 -9.91 7.69
CA ARG A 28 -6.16 -9.42 8.76
C ARG A 28 -6.72 -8.19 9.47
N VAL A 29 -7.33 -7.26 8.75
CA VAL A 29 -8.01 -6.09 9.32
C VAL A 29 -9.15 -6.52 10.24
N LYS A 30 -10.04 -7.41 9.79
CA LYS A 30 -11.16 -7.93 10.60
C LYS A 30 -10.73 -8.67 11.87
N HIS A 31 -9.54 -9.27 11.88
CA HIS A 31 -9.02 -9.96 13.07
C HIS A 31 -8.19 -9.03 13.97
N SER A 32 -7.95 -7.78 13.57
CA SER A 32 -7.18 -6.81 14.34
C SER A 32 -8.03 -6.19 15.44
N LYS A 33 -7.76 -6.56 16.70
CA LYS A 33 -8.40 -5.94 17.88
C LYS A 33 -8.10 -4.46 18.07
N ARG A 34 -7.21 -3.89 17.26
CA ARG A 34 -6.77 -2.49 17.34
C ARG A 34 -7.51 -1.56 16.37
N ILE A 35 -8.41 -2.13 15.57
CA ILE A 35 -9.27 -1.43 14.62
C ILE A 35 -10.69 -1.61 15.14
N GLU A 36 -11.30 -0.52 15.62
CA GLU A 36 -12.57 -0.53 16.33
C GLU A 36 -13.69 0.22 15.59
N SER A 37 -13.37 1.00 14.54
CA SER A 37 -14.38 1.68 13.71
C SER A 37 -15.40 0.72 13.10
N ASP A 38 -16.56 1.25 12.70
CA ASP A 38 -17.63 0.47 12.06
C ASP A 38 -17.08 -0.18 10.78
N GLU A 39 -16.62 -1.43 10.93
CA GLU A 39 -15.76 -2.19 10.01
C GLU A 39 -16.26 -2.12 8.55
N ARG A 40 -17.56 -1.89 8.34
CA ARG A 40 -18.21 -1.83 7.03
C ARG A 40 -17.85 -0.62 6.18
N LEU A 41 -17.71 0.58 6.76
CA LEU A 41 -17.35 1.79 5.99
C LEU A 41 -15.84 1.81 5.71
N THR A 42 -15.05 1.45 6.73
CA THR A 42 -13.59 1.40 6.73
C THR A 42 -13.03 0.43 5.67
N LEU A 43 -13.61 -0.77 5.59
CA LEU A 43 -13.19 -1.78 4.63
C LEU A 43 -13.54 -1.41 3.18
N SER A 44 -14.72 -0.87 2.90
CA SER A 44 -15.17 -0.66 1.51
C SER A 44 -14.29 0.34 0.76
N GLN A 45 -13.95 1.47 1.39
CA GLN A 45 -13.23 2.54 0.72
C GLN A 45 -11.75 2.21 0.52
N LEU A 46 -11.08 1.55 1.48
CA LEU A 46 -9.70 1.09 1.26
C LEU A 46 -9.63 -0.04 0.23
N ILE A 47 -10.59 -0.99 0.21
CA ILE A 47 -10.66 -2.04 -0.82
C ILE A 47 -10.69 -1.42 -2.23
N ASP A 48 -11.51 -0.39 -2.42
CA ASP A 48 -11.65 0.28 -3.72
C ASP A 48 -10.32 0.92 -4.20
N ASN A 49 -9.45 1.30 -3.27
CA ASN A 49 -8.16 1.91 -3.58
C ASN A 49 -7.02 0.89 -3.78
N ILE A 50 -7.11 -0.34 -3.23
CA ILE A 50 -6.00 -1.32 -3.31
C ILE A 50 -5.57 -1.62 -4.76
N PRO A 51 -6.47 -1.82 -5.73
CA PRO A 51 -6.05 -2.04 -7.12
C PRO A 51 -5.25 -0.89 -7.71
N GLU A 52 -5.64 0.35 -7.42
CA GLU A 52 -4.90 1.54 -7.85
C GLU A 52 -3.53 1.58 -7.17
N MET A 53 -3.46 1.31 -5.87
CA MET A 53 -2.20 1.25 -5.13
C MET A 53 -1.23 0.20 -5.69
N ILE A 54 -1.74 -0.99 -6.04
CA ILE A 54 -0.92 -2.02 -6.69
C ILE A 54 -0.40 -1.55 -8.05
N GLU A 55 -1.18 -0.79 -8.80
CA GLU A 55 -0.73 -0.27 -10.08
C GLU A 55 0.35 0.80 -9.92
N GLU A 56 0.19 1.72 -8.98
CA GLU A 56 1.23 2.70 -8.65
C GLU A 56 2.52 2.05 -8.15
N ILE A 57 2.43 0.96 -7.38
CA ILE A 57 3.60 0.14 -7.01
C ILE A 57 4.26 -0.42 -8.27
N CYS A 58 3.48 -0.98 -9.20
CA CYS A 58 4.01 -1.55 -10.44
C CYS A 58 4.67 -0.51 -11.35
N GLU A 59 4.12 0.69 -11.40
CA GLU A 59 4.74 1.83 -12.07
C GLU A 59 6.06 2.17 -11.39
N LEU A 60 6.08 2.37 -10.06
CA LEU A 60 7.30 2.67 -9.32
C LEU A 60 8.40 1.61 -9.50
N LEU A 61 8.03 0.33 -9.52
CA LEU A 61 8.95 -0.80 -9.72
C LEU A 61 9.63 -0.74 -11.09
N THR A 62 8.92 -0.29 -12.13
CA THR A 62 9.38 -0.33 -13.52
C THR A 62 10.06 0.95 -13.99
N GLN A 63 9.98 2.03 -13.22
CA GLN A 63 10.66 3.30 -13.50
C GLN A 63 12.15 3.26 -13.15
N ASP A 64 12.91 4.13 -13.83
CA ASP A 64 14.34 4.33 -13.59
C ASP A 64 14.61 5.14 -12.31
N GLU A 65 15.84 5.02 -11.80
CA GLU A 65 16.30 5.83 -10.66
C GLU A 65 16.23 7.33 -11.03
N GLY A 66 15.44 8.10 -10.27
CA GLY A 66 15.23 9.54 -10.51
C GLY A 66 13.81 9.91 -10.93
N PHE A 67 12.90 8.94 -11.10
CA PHE A 67 11.48 9.21 -11.31
C PHE A 67 10.89 10.03 -10.15
N ASP A 68 10.23 11.14 -10.50
CA ASP A 68 9.56 12.02 -9.55
C ASP A 68 8.22 11.41 -9.12
N PHE A 69 8.32 10.47 -8.20
CA PHE A 69 7.20 9.70 -7.70
C PHE A 69 6.12 10.57 -7.02
N GLU A 70 6.52 11.70 -6.43
CA GLU A 70 5.59 12.63 -5.78
C GLU A 70 4.58 13.23 -6.77
N LYS A 71 5.02 13.53 -7.99
CA LYS A 71 4.14 14.11 -9.01
C LYS A 71 3.12 13.10 -9.53
N LEU A 72 3.51 11.84 -9.67
CA LEU A 72 2.60 10.77 -10.08
C LEU A 72 1.46 10.61 -9.05
N ARG A 73 1.83 10.63 -7.77
CA ARG A 73 0.90 10.37 -6.66
C ARG A 73 0.07 11.54 -6.20
N ALA A 74 0.35 12.78 -6.61
CA ALA A 74 -0.35 13.94 -6.05
C ALA A 74 -1.88 13.83 -6.19
N ALA A 75 -2.38 13.38 -7.35
CA ALA A 75 -3.82 13.25 -7.60
C ALA A 75 -4.45 12.09 -6.81
N SER A 76 -3.80 10.93 -6.78
CA SER A 76 -4.27 9.73 -6.07
C SER A 76 -4.20 9.90 -4.56
N LYS A 77 -3.13 10.48 -4.01
CA LYS A 77 -3.00 10.90 -2.61
C LYS A 77 -4.18 11.78 -2.18
N HIS A 78 -4.56 12.76 -2.99
CA HIS A 78 -5.72 13.61 -2.71
C HIS A 78 -7.05 12.86 -2.83
N GLY A 79 -7.20 11.96 -3.80
CA GLY A 79 -8.36 11.07 -3.93
C GLY A 79 -8.53 10.16 -2.72
N PHE A 80 -7.44 9.54 -2.30
CA PHE A 80 -7.33 8.69 -1.12
C PHE A 80 -7.75 9.44 0.14
N MET A 81 -7.19 10.63 0.43
CA MET A 81 -7.58 11.38 1.65
C MET A 81 -9.06 11.73 1.71
N ARG A 82 -9.69 12.07 0.57
CA ARG A 82 -11.14 12.31 0.54
C ARG A 82 -11.93 11.05 0.82
N SER A 83 -11.44 9.90 0.35
CA SER A 83 -12.11 8.63 0.61
C SER A 83 -12.04 8.20 2.08
N VAL A 84 -11.03 8.65 2.83
CA VAL A 84 -10.82 8.31 4.25
C VAL A 84 -11.13 9.47 5.21
N GLU A 85 -11.90 10.47 4.77
CA GLU A 85 -12.32 11.57 5.63
C GLU A 85 -13.16 11.07 6.81
N GLY A 86 -12.79 11.48 8.03
CA GLY A 86 -13.45 11.05 9.27
C GLY A 86 -12.87 9.78 9.92
N TYR A 87 -11.82 9.19 9.35
CA TYR A 87 -11.15 8.02 9.93
C TYR A 87 -10.31 8.40 11.14
N ALA A 88 -10.12 7.44 12.05
CA ALA A 88 -9.14 7.59 13.12
C ALA A 88 -7.73 7.39 12.54
N LEU A 89 -6.84 8.37 12.73
CA LEU A 89 -5.47 8.32 12.19
C LEU A 89 -4.74 7.03 12.56
N ASN A 90 -4.87 6.58 13.81
CA ASN A 90 -4.22 5.37 14.29
C ASN A 90 -4.74 4.11 13.61
N GLU A 91 -6.03 4.04 13.25
CA GLU A 91 -6.60 2.89 12.55
C GLU A 91 -6.18 2.88 11.09
N LEU A 92 -6.26 4.02 10.41
CA LEU A 92 -5.80 4.17 9.03
C LEU A 92 -4.31 3.78 8.87
N LEU A 93 -3.46 4.22 9.80
CA LEU A 93 -2.04 3.83 9.80
C LEU A 93 -1.85 2.33 10.02
N LEU A 94 -2.66 1.69 10.87
CA LEU A 94 -2.61 0.24 11.08
C LEU A 94 -3.08 -0.52 9.85
N GLU A 95 -4.11 -0.03 9.16
CA GLU A 95 -4.60 -0.64 7.94
C GLU A 95 -3.59 -0.58 6.79
N LEU A 96 -2.90 0.55 6.63
CA LEU A 96 -1.79 0.70 5.69
C LEU A 96 -0.62 -0.22 6.05
N GLU A 97 -0.30 -0.36 7.34
CA GLU A 97 0.73 -1.30 7.81
C GLU A 97 0.36 -2.75 7.46
N ILE A 98 -0.88 -3.16 7.72
CA ILE A 98 -1.37 -4.51 7.40
C ILE A 98 -1.35 -4.75 5.88
N LEU A 99 -1.68 -3.74 5.06
CA LEU A 99 -1.63 -3.85 3.60
C LEU A 99 -0.19 -4.03 3.12
N ARG A 100 0.72 -3.23 3.65
CA ARG A 100 2.15 -3.34 3.38
C ARG A 100 2.66 -4.75 3.68
N ASP A 101 2.29 -5.31 4.83
CA ASP A 101 2.67 -6.68 5.19
C ASP A 101 2.09 -7.75 4.26
N CYS A 102 0.85 -7.57 3.78
CA CYS A 102 0.24 -8.48 2.80
C CYS A 102 1.00 -8.44 1.47
N VAL A 103 1.32 -7.25 0.97
CA VAL A 103 2.10 -7.05 -0.26
C VAL A 103 3.51 -7.64 -0.11
N PHE A 104 4.18 -7.39 1.03
CA PHE A 104 5.51 -7.96 1.30
C PHE A 104 5.51 -9.48 1.39
N SER A 105 4.51 -10.06 2.07
CA SER A 105 4.39 -11.52 2.19
C SER A 105 4.21 -12.13 0.79
N PHE A 106 3.28 -11.58 0.00
CA PHE A 106 3.02 -12.04 -1.35
C PHE A 106 4.27 -11.95 -2.23
N ILE A 107 4.94 -10.78 -2.25
CA ILE A 107 6.07 -10.60 -3.16
C ILE A 107 7.28 -11.44 -2.76
N ALA A 108 7.49 -11.67 -1.46
CA ALA A 108 8.56 -12.54 -0.97
C ALA A 108 8.35 -14.00 -1.43
N ASP A 109 7.13 -14.52 -1.29
CA ASP A 109 6.77 -15.86 -1.76
C ASP A 109 6.90 -15.97 -3.28
N TYR A 110 6.46 -14.93 -4.01
CA TYR A 110 6.53 -14.89 -5.46
C TYR A 110 7.98 -14.81 -5.98
N ILE A 111 8.85 -14.02 -5.33
CA ILE A 111 10.29 -13.96 -5.60
C ILE A 111 10.93 -15.33 -5.44
N ALA A 112 10.56 -16.07 -4.37
CA ALA A 112 11.07 -17.40 -4.11
C ALA A 112 10.59 -18.41 -5.17
N ASP A 113 9.29 -18.41 -5.50
CA ASP A 113 8.71 -19.27 -6.54
C ASP A 113 9.35 -19.05 -7.91
N LYS A 114 9.48 -17.79 -8.33
CA LYS A 114 10.06 -17.40 -9.63
C LYS A 114 11.59 -17.41 -9.65
N ARG A 115 12.24 -17.70 -8.52
CA ARG A 115 13.71 -17.71 -8.37
C ARG A 115 14.36 -16.42 -8.85
N ILE A 116 13.78 -15.29 -8.48
CA ILE A 116 14.28 -13.96 -8.85
C ILE A 116 15.62 -13.71 -8.17
N ALA A 117 16.57 -13.10 -8.89
CA ALA A 117 17.89 -12.82 -8.38
C ALA A 117 17.84 -11.86 -7.18
N GLY A 118 18.70 -12.07 -6.18
CA GLY A 118 18.64 -11.35 -4.91
C GLY A 118 18.74 -9.81 -5.03
N HIS A 119 19.53 -9.29 -6.00
CA HIS A 119 19.64 -7.84 -6.19
C HIS A 119 18.34 -7.23 -6.75
N GLU A 120 17.66 -7.92 -7.68
CA GLU A 120 16.35 -7.50 -8.21
C GLU A 120 15.27 -7.58 -7.13
N ALA A 121 15.28 -8.65 -6.33
CA ALA A 121 14.40 -8.80 -5.18
C ALA A 121 14.56 -7.65 -4.17
N VAL A 122 15.81 -7.34 -3.78
CA VAL A 122 16.10 -6.23 -2.86
C VAL A 122 15.68 -4.88 -3.46
N ARG A 123 15.89 -4.67 -4.76
CA ARG A 123 15.45 -3.45 -5.44
C ARG A 123 13.93 -3.29 -5.34
N ALA A 124 13.17 -4.33 -5.68
CA ALA A 124 11.70 -4.28 -5.62
C ALA A 124 11.18 -4.05 -4.20
N LEU A 125 11.73 -4.76 -3.21
CA LEU A 125 11.34 -4.60 -1.80
C LEU A 125 11.61 -3.16 -1.30
N ARG A 126 12.71 -2.52 -1.71
CA ARG A 126 13.00 -1.13 -1.36
C ARG A 126 12.01 -0.15 -2.00
N GLN A 127 11.65 -0.37 -3.26
CA GLN A 127 10.66 0.47 -3.96
C GLN A 127 9.28 0.35 -3.32
N ILE A 128 8.82 -0.87 -3.00
CA ILE A 128 7.58 -1.10 -2.26
C ILE A 128 7.65 -0.44 -0.88
N ASN A 129 8.76 -0.57 -0.15
CA ASN A 129 8.90 0.08 1.15
C ASN A 129 8.79 1.61 1.03
N ARG A 130 9.43 2.20 0.02
CA ARG A 130 9.37 3.64 -0.25
C ARG A 130 7.94 4.08 -0.56
N TYR A 131 7.20 3.32 -1.36
CA TYR A 131 5.79 3.57 -1.69
C TYR A 131 4.95 3.75 -0.42
N PHE A 132 5.00 2.80 0.51
CA PHE A 132 4.22 2.85 1.75
C PHE A 132 4.74 3.88 2.75
N SER A 133 6.06 4.10 2.81
CA SER A 133 6.64 5.13 3.69
C SER A 133 6.14 6.52 3.32
N ASP A 134 6.02 6.78 2.02
CA ASP A 134 5.52 8.03 1.47
C ASP A 134 4.02 8.24 1.79
N ASP A 135 3.19 7.19 1.68
CA ASP A 135 1.78 7.26 2.10
C ASP A 135 1.62 7.59 3.58
N VAL A 136 2.40 6.93 4.44
CA VAL A 136 2.34 7.18 5.88
C VAL A 136 2.71 8.62 6.20
N LEU A 137 3.78 9.15 5.60
CA LEU A 137 4.18 10.54 5.80
C LEU A 137 3.10 11.50 5.33
N PHE A 138 2.55 11.27 4.14
CA PHE A 138 1.49 12.10 3.59
C PHE A 138 0.22 12.10 4.45
N VAL A 139 -0.24 10.94 4.91
CA VAL A 139 -1.40 10.80 5.80
C VAL A 139 -1.16 11.56 7.11
N VAL A 140 0.02 11.38 7.73
CA VAL A 140 0.36 12.09 8.97
C VAL A 140 0.39 13.60 8.75
N GLU A 141 1.05 14.08 7.69
CA GLU A 141 1.09 15.51 7.36
C GLU A 141 -0.31 16.09 7.12
N TYR A 142 -1.17 15.34 6.41
CA TYR A 142 -2.54 15.75 6.14
C TYR A 142 -3.32 15.93 7.45
N TYR A 143 -3.27 14.94 8.35
CA TYR A 143 -3.97 14.99 9.64
C TYR A 143 -3.43 16.10 10.56
N LEU A 144 -2.11 16.34 10.56
CA LEU A 144 -1.50 17.45 11.31
C LEU A 144 -1.96 18.82 10.80
N ARG A 145 -2.10 19.00 9.48
CA ARG A 145 -2.54 20.27 8.88
C ARG A 145 -4.04 20.52 9.04
N HIS A 146 -4.87 19.47 9.08
CA HIS A 146 -6.34 19.57 9.08
C HIS A 146 -6.98 19.25 10.44
N GLY A 147 -6.19 19.16 11.52
CA GLY A 147 -6.69 19.05 12.89
C GLY A 147 -7.25 17.68 13.28
N GLY A 148 -6.84 16.61 12.58
CA GLY A 148 -7.38 15.25 12.71
C GLY A 148 -6.95 14.48 13.97
N LEU A 149 -6.25 15.10 14.92
CA LEU A 149 -6.14 14.57 16.28
C LEU A 149 -7.43 14.90 17.03
N ARG A 150 -8.58 14.38 16.61
CA ARG A 150 -9.75 14.33 17.50
C ARG A 150 -9.57 13.10 18.39
N PRO A 151 -9.25 13.24 19.68
CA PRO A 151 -9.41 12.12 20.60
C PRO A 151 -10.88 11.72 20.57
N ARG A 152 -11.18 10.43 20.72
CA ARG A 152 -12.54 9.97 21.01
C ARG A 152 -13.12 10.86 22.12
N SER A 153 -14.29 11.44 21.87
CA SER A 153 -15.16 11.89 22.96
C SER A 153 -15.35 10.70 23.90
N GLU A 154 -15.11 10.93 25.18
CA GLU A 154 -15.30 9.98 26.30
C GLU A 154 -16.65 9.25 26.26
#